data_AF-A0A4Y6PY06-F1
#
_entry.id   AF-A0A4Y6PY06-F1
#
_cell.length_a   1.000
_cell.length_b   1.000
_cell.length_c   1.000
_cell.angle_alpha   90.00
_cell.angle_beta   90.00
_cell.angle_gamma   90.00
#
_symmetry.space_group_name_H-M   'P 1'
#
loop_
_entity.id
_entity.type
_entity.pdbx_description
1 polymer ?
#
loop_
_entity_poly.entity_id
_entity_poly.type
_entity_poly.pdbx_seq_one_letter_code
_entity_poly.pdbx_strand_id
1 'polypeptide(L)'
;MSERLLPEAIRGSWYLLPEEGSPAEALDDKGQLLALRLDGTFTRYTADATSKEVKEEGDYTFDGDFLILRARNTDTFRVHIKEDWYWFLEAKKKSRRLYRGLIDEGDFVELDAESRREIDMLPMRVSVQCPYDDEEGAIFDLVYQPKEGDKQRIGCFSVDPDPETGALWVGLTALATNLEVETWEKVLRKSYLGVHRGDEEFGWVALEIFGPEGATHEFNVAE
;
A
#
# COMPACT_ATOMS: atom_id res chain seq x y z
N MET A 1 -21.07 -6.82 13.06
CA MET A 1 -21.17 -8.03 12.21
C MET A 1 -19.85 -8.09 11.47
N SER A 2 -19.12 -9.21 11.56
CA SER A 2 -17.88 -9.38 10.80
C SER A 2 -18.28 -9.60 9.35
N GLU A 3 -18.19 -8.55 8.54
CA GLU A 3 -18.04 -8.75 7.11
C GLU A 3 -16.76 -9.56 6.95
N ARG A 4 -16.89 -10.78 6.40
CA ARG A 4 -15.71 -11.52 5.95
C ARG A 4 -15.09 -10.66 4.86
N LEU A 5 -13.96 -10.03 5.15
CA LEU A 5 -13.18 -9.37 4.13
C LEU A 5 -12.90 -10.39 3.02
N LEU A 6 -13.01 -9.91 1.80
CA LEU A 6 -12.61 -10.66 0.62
C LEU A 6 -11.11 -11.04 0.76
N PRO A 7 -10.70 -12.27 0.41
CA PRO A 7 -9.28 -12.70 0.37
C PRO A 7 -8.31 -11.68 -0.26
N GLU A 8 -8.85 -10.81 -1.11
CA GLU A 8 -8.22 -9.72 -1.81
C GLU A 8 -7.71 -8.61 -0.88
N ALA A 9 -8.33 -8.40 0.29
CA ALA A 9 -8.02 -7.30 1.20
C ALA A 9 -6.61 -7.36 1.79
N ILE A 10 -5.89 -8.48 1.69
CA ILE A 10 -4.50 -8.61 2.15
C ILE A 10 -3.48 -8.28 1.06
N ARG A 11 -3.91 -8.08 -0.19
CA ARG A 11 -3.01 -7.85 -1.33
C ARG A 11 -2.24 -6.53 -1.19
N GLY A 12 -1.12 -6.49 -1.88
CA GLY A 12 -0.19 -5.37 -1.88
C GLY A 12 0.96 -5.55 -0.90
N SER A 13 1.66 -4.46 -0.64
CA SER A 13 2.87 -4.48 0.18
C SER A 13 2.62 -4.03 1.61
N TRP A 14 3.30 -4.69 2.55
CA TRP A 14 3.16 -4.46 3.98
C TRP A 14 4.51 -4.47 4.68
N TYR A 15 4.75 -3.51 5.56
CA TYR A 15 5.83 -3.61 6.53
C TYR A 15 5.47 -4.67 7.59
N LEU A 16 6.37 -5.63 7.80
CA LEU A 16 6.21 -6.74 8.74
C LEU A 16 7.07 -6.51 9.98
N LEU A 17 6.44 -6.11 11.07
CA LEU A 17 7.12 -5.74 12.32
C LEU A 17 6.98 -6.82 13.40
N PRO A 18 7.93 -6.89 14.35
CA PRO A 18 7.71 -7.62 15.60
C PRO A 18 6.51 -7.03 16.37
N GLU A 19 5.93 -7.81 17.28
CA GLU A 19 4.76 -7.41 18.07
C GLU A 19 4.98 -6.13 18.89
N GLU A 20 6.18 -5.89 19.38
CA GLU A 20 6.52 -4.69 20.17
C GLU A 20 7.12 -3.56 19.31
N GLY A 21 7.26 -3.77 17.99
CA GLY A 21 7.84 -2.77 17.09
C GLY A 21 6.86 -1.64 16.75
N SER A 22 7.42 -0.47 16.50
CA SER A 22 6.70 0.71 16.01
C SER A 22 6.98 0.97 14.51
N PRO A 23 6.06 1.60 13.77
CA PRO A 23 6.28 1.96 12.36
C PRO A 23 7.56 2.75 12.13
N ALA A 24 7.95 3.62 13.07
CA ALA A 24 9.21 4.37 13.01
C ALA A 24 10.47 3.47 12.95
N GLU A 25 10.41 2.27 13.52
CA GLU A 25 11.51 1.29 13.55
C GLU A 25 11.43 0.30 12.38
N ALA A 26 10.42 0.39 11.52
CA ALA A 26 10.19 -0.57 10.45
C ALA A 26 11.31 -0.60 9.40
N LEU A 27 12.05 0.50 9.26
CA LEU A 27 13.18 0.67 8.34
C LEU A 27 14.55 0.72 9.07
N ASP A 28 14.58 0.42 10.37
CA ASP A 28 15.84 0.21 11.09
C ASP A 28 16.54 -1.07 10.59
N ASP A 29 17.81 -1.26 10.95
CA ASP A 29 18.65 -2.38 10.46
C ASP A 29 17.90 -3.73 10.50
N LYS A 30 17.56 -4.23 9.30
CA LYS A 30 16.82 -5.48 9.03
C LYS A 30 15.30 -5.42 9.22
N GLY A 31 14.69 -4.29 8.90
CA GLY A 31 13.26 -4.18 8.58
C GLY A 31 12.79 -5.26 7.61
N GLN A 32 11.49 -5.55 7.60
CA GLN A 32 10.90 -6.52 6.68
C GLN A 32 9.73 -5.91 5.91
N LEU A 33 9.72 -6.17 4.62
CA LEU A 33 8.63 -5.84 3.71
C LEU A 33 8.07 -7.14 3.15
N LEU A 34 6.76 -7.26 3.10
CA LEU A 34 6.04 -8.43 2.60
C LEU A 34 5.12 -7.96 1.48
N ALA A 35 5.43 -8.34 0.25
CA ALA A 35 4.58 -8.12 -0.91
C ALA A 35 3.73 -9.37 -1.16
N LEU A 36 2.40 -9.21 -1.16
CA LEU A 36 1.41 -10.27 -1.40
C LEU A 36 0.72 -10.00 -2.73
N ARG A 37 0.97 -10.86 -3.71
CA ARG A 37 0.65 -10.65 -5.12
C ARG A 37 -0.72 -11.20 -5.53
N LEU A 38 -1.32 -10.62 -6.56
CA LEU A 38 -2.62 -11.04 -7.12
C LEU A 38 -2.65 -12.51 -7.53
N ASP A 39 -1.53 -13.03 -8.03
CA ASP A 39 -1.37 -14.41 -8.50
C ASP A 39 -1.22 -15.43 -7.36
N GLY A 40 -1.24 -14.98 -6.09
CA GLY A 40 -1.09 -15.83 -4.92
C GLY A 40 0.37 -16.09 -4.53
N THR A 41 1.34 -15.40 -5.12
CA THR A 41 2.74 -15.45 -4.70
C THR A 41 3.07 -14.35 -3.69
N PHE A 42 4.14 -14.53 -2.93
CA PHE A 42 4.66 -13.50 -2.04
C PHE A 42 6.17 -13.38 -2.15
N THR A 43 6.65 -12.16 -1.90
CA THR A 43 8.06 -11.86 -1.72
C THR A 43 8.26 -11.18 -0.38
N ARG A 44 9.17 -11.72 0.42
CA ARG A 44 9.63 -11.12 1.67
C ARG A 44 10.99 -10.51 1.43
N TYR A 45 11.10 -9.22 1.68
CA TYR A 45 12.36 -8.48 1.61
C TYR A 45 12.90 -8.24 3.02
N THR A 46 14.22 -8.15 3.13
CA THR A 46 14.86 -7.37 4.20
C THR A 46 15.00 -5.96 3.65
N ALA A 47 14.57 -4.95 4.40
CA ALA A 47 14.57 -3.57 3.94
C ALA A 47 15.17 -2.64 5.00
N ASP A 48 15.81 -1.57 4.53
CA ASP A 48 16.23 -0.42 5.32
C ASP A 48 15.66 0.87 4.69
N ALA A 49 16.17 2.03 5.11
CA ALA A 49 15.67 3.33 4.66
C ALA A 49 15.80 3.57 3.15
N THR A 50 16.71 2.89 2.46
CA THR A 50 17.04 3.18 1.04
C THR A 50 17.08 1.95 0.15
N SER A 51 17.19 0.76 0.73
CA SER A 51 17.43 -0.47 -0.01
C SER A 51 16.54 -1.60 0.51
N LYS A 52 16.32 -2.58 -0.36
CA LYS A 52 15.67 -3.83 0.00
C LYS A 52 16.32 -4.97 -0.76
N GLU A 53 16.36 -6.13 -0.13
CA GLU A 53 16.91 -7.36 -0.69
C GLU A 53 15.92 -8.51 -0.49
N VAL A 54 15.71 -9.30 -1.55
CA VAL A 54 14.85 -10.48 -1.49
C VAL A 54 15.43 -11.47 -0.47
N LYS A 55 14.62 -11.82 0.52
CA LYS A 55 14.97 -12.78 1.57
C LYS A 55 14.34 -14.15 1.32
N GLU A 56 13.09 -14.15 0.86
CA GLU A 56 12.29 -15.36 0.68
C GLU A 56 11.15 -15.10 -0.30
N GLU A 57 10.83 -16.10 -1.11
CA GLU A 57 9.72 -16.10 -2.06
C GLU A 57 8.92 -17.39 -1.92
N GLY A 58 7.63 -17.36 -2.24
CA GLY A 58 6.80 -18.54 -2.23
C GLY A 58 5.33 -18.23 -2.51
N ASP A 59 4.46 -19.18 -2.16
CA ASP A 59 3.02 -19.05 -2.36
C ASP A 59 2.34 -18.65 -1.05
N TYR A 60 1.29 -17.85 -1.12
CA TYR A 60 0.44 -17.56 0.02
C TYR A 60 -1.02 -17.93 -0.22
N THR A 61 -1.74 -18.14 0.89
CA THR A 61 -3.20 -18.22 0.87
C THR A 61 -3.73 -17.42 2.05
N PHE A 62 -4.80 -16.67 1.80
CA PHE A 62 -5.55 -15.95 2.82
C PHE A 62 -7.05 -16.22 2.66
N ASP A 63 -7.74 -16.55 3.74
CA ASP A 63 -9.17 -16.90 3.73
C ASP A 63 -10.05 -15.94 4.57
N GLY A 64 -9.49 -14.81 4.98
CA GLY A 64 -10.11 -13.82 5.87
C GLY A 64 -9.69 -13.96 7.34
N ASP A 65 -9.39 -15.18 7.80
CA ASP A 65 -9.01 -15.47 9.19
C ASP A 65 -7.57 -15.97 9.32
N PHE A 66 -7.04 -16.64 8.30
CA PHE A 66 -5.71 -17.25 8.32
C PHE A 66 -4.88 -16.85 7.10
N LEU A 67 -3.65 -16.40 7.38
CA LEU A 67 -2.61 -16.21 6.38
C LEU A 67 -1.62 -17.37 6.48
N ILE A 68 -1.40 -18.07 5.37
CA ILE A 68 -0.41 -19.14 5.26
C ILE A 68 0.61 -18.73 4.20
N LEU A 69 1.86 -18.56 4.61
CA LEU A 69 3.01 -18.30 3.72
C LEU A 69 3.79 -19.60 3.55
N ARG A 70 3.89 -20.09 2.32
CA ARG A 70 4.57 -21.35 1.95
C ARG A 70 5.81 -21.04 1.12
N ALA A 71 6.96 -21.09 1.76
CA ALA A 71 8.25 -21.03 1.10
C ALA A 71 9.11 -22.23 1.56
N ARG A 72 10.38 -22.00 1.92
CA ARG A 72 11.21 -23.07 2.50
C ARG A 72 10.61 -23.63 3.79
N ASN A 73 9.98 -22.77 4.58
CA ASN A 73 9.15 -23.15 5.72
C ASN A 73 7.74 -22.63 5.51
N THR A 74 6.77 -23.27 6.17
CA THR A 74 5.40 -22.76 6.22
C THR A 74 5.21 -21.96 7.50
N ASP A 75 4.93 -20.66 7.36
CA ASP A 75 4.45 -19.81 8.45
C ASP A 75 2.91 -19.74 8.36
N THR A 76 2.21 -20.02 9.46
CA THR A 76 0.75 -19.88 9.55
C THR A 76 0.41 -18.88 10.64
N PHE A 77 -0.38 -17.88 10.28
CA PHE A 77 -0.84 -16.82 11.15
C PHE A 77 -2.36 -16.81 11.20
N ARG A 78 -2.91 -16.64 12.39
CA ARG A 78 -4.27 -16.10 12.53
C ARG A 78 -4.19 -14.59 12.37
N VAL A 79 -5.06 -14.04 11.55
CA VAL A 79 -5.10 -12.61 11.23
C VAL A 79 -6.17 -11.95 12.07
N HIS A 80 -5.79 -10.85 12.71
CA HIS A 80 -6.70 -9.96 13.43
C HIS A 80 -6.60 -8.60 12.77
N ILE A 81 -7.54 -8.30 11.88
CA ILE A 81 -7.67 -6.96 11.28
C ILE A 81 -8.02 -5.99 12.42
N LYS A 82 -7.19 -4.97 12.61
CA LYS A 82 -7.45 -3.90 13.60
C LYS A 82 -8.01 -2.69 12.89
N GLU A 83 -7.24 -2.24 11.90
CA GLU A 83 -7.63 -1.20 10.95
C GLU A 83 -7.33 -1.70 9.53
N ASP A 84 -7.81 -0.99 8.53
CA ASP A 84 -7.53 -1.22 7.11
C ASP A 84 -6.03 -1.10 6.75
N TRP A 85 -5.29 -0.25 7.47
CA TRP A 85 -3.85 -0.06 7.31
C TRP A 85 -2.98 -0.84 8.31
N TYR A 86 -3.55 -1.43 9.37
CA TYR A 86 -2.82 -2.10 10.46
C TYR A 86 -3.45 -3.43 10.87
N TRP A 87 -2.73 -4.53 10.63
CA TRP A 87 -3.21 -5.89 10.95
C TRP A 87 -2.27 -6.57 11.95
N PHE A 88 -2.85 -7.35 12.86
CA PHE A 88 -2.08 -8.16 13.80
C PHE A 88 -2.07 -9.63 13.38
N LEU A 89 -0.88 -10.23 13.33
CA LEU A 89 -0.65 -11.61 12.95
C LEU A 89 -0.23 -12.43 14.18
N GLU A 90 -1.06 -13.39 14.55
CA GLU A 90 -0.80 -14.30 15.67
C GLU A 90 -0.31 -15.66 15.14
N ALA A 91 0.92 -16.06 15.46
CA ALA A 91 1.38 -17.44 15.25
C ALA A 91 1.75 -18.11 16.58
N LYS A 92 1.83 -19.44 16.55
CA LYS A 92 2.09 -20.28 17.74
C LYS A 92 3.29 -19.86 18.59
N LYS A 93 4.33 -19.28 17.98
CA LYS A 93 5.60 -18.94 18.65
C LYS A 93 5.93 -17.45 18.64
N LYS A 94 5.31 -16.68 17.75
CA LYS A 94 5.69 -15.29 17.47
C LYS A 94 4.46 -14.55 16.97
N SER A 95 4.21 -13.35 17.47
CA SER A 95 3.25 -12.44 16.86
C SER A 95 3.99 -11.38 16.04
N ARG A 96 3.29 -10.82 15.07
CA ARG A 96 3.78 -9.81 14.14
C ARG A 96 2.70 -8.79 13.88
N ARG A 97 3.10 -7.66 13.31
CA ARG A 97 2.22 -6.60 12.85
C ARG A 97 2.47 -6.36 11.37
N LEU A 98 1.42 -6.12 10.60
CA LEU A 98 1.48 -5.67 9.22
C LEU A 98 1.01 -4.21 9.15
N TYR A 99 1.73 -3.39 8.40
CA TYR A 99 1.34 -2.01 8.12
C TYR A 99 1.41 -1.70 6.62
N ARG A 100 0.37 -1.11 6.02
CA ARG A 100 0.33 -0.70 4.60
C ARG A 100 1.22 0.49 4.26
N GLY A 101 1.88 1.06 5.26
CA GLY A 101 2.84 2.15 5.17
C GLY A 101 3.42 2.44 6.55
N LEU A 102 4.40 3.33 6.64
CA LEU A 102 4.92 3.79 7.93
C LEU A 102 3.94 4.79 8.55
N ILE A 103 2.79 4.31 9.02
CA ILE A 103 1.65 5.12 9.42
C ILE A 103 1.39 4.94 10.91
N ASP A 104 1.12 6.05 11.60
CA ASP A 104 0.55 6.08 12.94
C ASP A 104 -0.84 6.73 12.93
N GLU A 105 -1.63 6.56 14.01
CA GLU A 105 -2.98 7.14 14.14
C GLU A 105 -3.01 8.67 13.95
N GLY A 106 -1.90 9.35 14.27
CA GLY A 106 -1.78 10.80 14.12
C GLY A 106 -1.54 11.29 12.69
N ASP A 107 -1.28 10.40 11.74
CA ASP A 107 -1.03 10.77 10.33
C ASP A 107 -2.32 11.03 9.55
N PHE A 108 -3.48 10.60 10.06
CA PHE A 108 -4.78 10.82 9.44
C PHE A 108 -5.22 12.27 9.62
N VAL A 109 -5.56 12.93 8.52
CA VAL A 109 -5.79 14.37 8.47
C VAL A 109 -7.00 14.71 7.60
N GLU A 110 -7.74 15.73 8.03
CA GLU A 110 -8.69 16.41 7.15
C GLU A 110 -8.00 17.60 6.50
N LEU A 111 -7.98 17.62 5.17
CA LEU A 111 -7.44 18.73 4.41
C LEU A 111 -8.42 19.92 4.43
N ASP A 112 -7.88 21.13 4.48
CA ASP A 112 -8.69 22.33 4.34
C ASP A 112 -9.29 22.46 2.92
N ALA A 113 -10.30 23.32 2.78
CA ALA A 113 -11.01 23.46 1.51
C ALA A 113 -10.13 23.98 0.36
N GLU A 114 -9.08 24.75 0.67
CA GLU A 114 -8.13 25.27 -0.32
C GLU A 114 -7.25 24.15 -0.85
N SER A 115 -6.65 23.36 0.04
CA SER A 115 -5.78 22.22 -0.28
C SER A 115 -6.52 21.14 -1.05
N ARG A 116 -7.76 20.80 -0.66
CA ARG A 116 -8.58 19.84 -1.40
C ARG A 116 -8.85 20.31 -2.83
N ARG A 117 -9.26 21.56 -2.98
CA ARG A 117 -9.53 22.15 -4.29
C ARG A 117 -8.26 22.22 -5.14
N GLU A 118 -7.13 22.56 -4.53
CA GLU A 118 -5.85 22.62 -5.22
C GLU A 118 -5.40 21.24 -5.70
N ILE A 119 -5.49 20.19 -4.87
CA ILE A 119 -5.17 18.81 -5.29
C ILE A 119 -6.10 18.34 -6.41
N ASP A 120 -7.40 18.61 -6.31
CA ASP A 120 -8.37 18.23 -7.36
C ASP A 120 -8.10 18.93 -8.71
N MET A 121 -7.72 20.21 -8.69
CA MET A 121 -7.42 20.99 -9.90
C MET A 121 -6.00 20.72 -10.43
N LEU A 122 -5.04 20.48 -9.54
CA LEU A 122 -3.61 20.36 -9.82
C LEU A 122 -3.01 19.12 -9.13
N PRO A 123 -3.41 17.90 -9.55
CA PRO A 123 -2.95 16.65 -8.93
C PRO A 123 -1.42 16.47 -8.98
N MET A 124 -0.76 17.09 -9.97
CA MET A 124 0.70 17.08 -10.09
C MET A 124 1.45 17.77 -8.93
N ARG A 125 0.75 18.49 -8.04
CA ARG A 125 1.31 19.01 -6.77
C ARG A 125 1.51 17.94 -5.71
N VAL A 126 0.94 16.75 -5.93
CA VAL A 126 1.22 15.57 -5.13
C VAL A 126 2.39 14.83 -5.78
N SER A 127 3.51 14.76 -5.07
CA SER A 127 4.68 13.99 -5.48
C SER A 127 4.58 12.55 -5.00
N VAL A 128 5.05 11.61 -5.82
CA VAL A 128 5.22 10.21 -5.43
C VAL A 128 6.66 10.04 -4.94
N GLN A 129 6.83 9.48 -3.75
CA GLN A 129 8.13 9.19 -3.18
C GLN A 129 8.26 7.68 -2.94
N CYS A 130 9.30 7.09 -3.52
CA CYS A 130 9.72 5.72 -3.24
C CYS A 130 11.02 5.80 -2.43
N PRO A 131 11.12 5.12 -1.27
CA PRO A 131 12.38 5.08 -0.53
C PRO A 131 13.45 4.21 -1.22
N TYR A 132 13.04 3.32 -2.14
CA TYR A 132 13.92 2.33 -2.76
C TYR A 132 14.32 2.68 -4.19
N ASP A 133 15.50 2.22 -4.59
CA ASP A 133 16.02 2.35 -5.96
C ASP A 133 15.19 1.57 -7.00
N ASP A 134 14.51 0.49 -6.58
CA ASP A 134 13.57 -0.26 -7.41
C ASP A 134 12.13 -0.18 -6.87
N GLU A 135 11.18 -0.17 -7.80
CA GLU A 135 9.75 -0.02 -7.50
C GLU A 135 9.07 -1.33 -7.08
N GLU A 136 9.73 -2.49 -7.20
CA GLU A 136 9.07 -3.77 -7.11
C GLU A 136 8.60 -4.10 -5.69
N GLY A 137 7.28 -4.19 -5.48
CA GLY A 137 6.74 -4.44 -4.14
C GLY A 137 7.01 -3.30 -3.16
N ALA A 138 7.39 -2.11 -3.64
CA ALA A 138 7.55 -0.92 -2.80
C ALA A 138 6.19 -0.42 -2.29
N ILE A 139 6.24 0.34 -1.19
CA ILE A 139 5.16 1.21 -0.75
C ILE A 139 5.58 2.63 -1.08
N PHE A 140 4.75 3.32 -1.85
CA PHE A 140 4.97 4.69 -2.30
C PHE A 140 4.22 5.67 -1.42
N ASP A 141 4.87 6.77 -1.07
CA ASP A 141 4.24 7.87 -0.35
C ASP A 141 3.72 8.94 -1.31
N LEU A 142 2.51 9.44 -1.05
CA LEU A 142 1.91 10.58 -1.71
C LEU A 142 2.10 11.81 -0.83
N VAL A 143 2.96 12.72 -1.28
CA VAL A 143 3.33 13.92 -0.54
C VAL A 143 2.86 15.15 -1.28
N TYR A 144 1.88 15.83 -0.69
CA TYR A 144 1.39 17.12 -1.13
C TYR A 144 2.33 18.24 -0.68
N GLN A 145 2.67 19.13 -1.61
CA GLN A 145 3.55 20.26 -1.34
C GLN A 145 2.91 21.57 -1.85
N PRO A 146 2.07 22.25 -1.03
CA PRO A 146 1.42 23.49 -1.44
C PRO A 146 2.42 24.64 -1.60
N LYS A 147 3.46 24.66 -0.73
CA LYS A 147 4.50 25.69 -0.67
C LYS A 147 5.88 25.07 -0.49
N GLU A 148 6.91 25.81 -0.85
CA GLU A 148 8.29 25.39 -0.61
C GLU A 148 8.53 25.20 0.90
N GLY A 149 9.01 24.01 1.28
CA GLY A 149 9.25 23.65 2.68
C GLY A 149 8.04 23.10 3.46
N ASP A 150 6.83 23.17 2.90
CA ASP A 150 5.63 22.61 3.51
C ASP A 150 5.28 21.28 2.84
N LYS A 151 5.68 20.17 3.47
CA LYS A 151 5.43 18.82 2.95
C LYS A 151 4.45 18.11 3.85
N GLN A 152 3.34 17.68 3.27
CA GLN A 152 2.32 16.92 3.97
C GLN A 152 2.13 15.59 3.25
N ARG A 153 2.32 14.48 3.97
CA ARG A 153 1.95 13.16 3.47
C ARG A 153 0.42 13.05 3.51
N ILE A 154 -0.18 12.69 2.39
CA ILE A 154 -1.65 12.61 2.25
C ILE A 154 -2.13 11.19 1.98
N GLY A 155 -1.24 10.26 1.63
CA GLY A 155 -1.57 8.87 1.42
C GLY A 155 -0.33 8.03 1.15
N CYS A 156 -0.51 6.72 1.07
CA CYS A 156 0.49 5.82 0.50
C CYS A 156 -0.19 4.70 -0.27
N PHE A 157 0.52 4.10 -1.21
CA PHE A 157 -0.02 3.02 -2.02
C PHE A 157 1.03 1.98 -2.39
N SER A 158 0.56 0.80 -2.78
CA SER A 158 1.39 -0.22 -3.43
C SER A 158 0.76 -0.58 -4.77
N VAL A 159 1.59 -1.06 -5.69
CA VAL A 159 1.18 -1.41 -7.05
C VAL A 159 1.49 -2.87 -7.29
N ASP A 160 0.54 -3.57 -7.87
CA ASP A 160 0.70 -4.94 -8.29
C ASP A 160 0.15 -5.16 -9.71
N PRO A 161 0.99 -5.53 -10.68
CA PRO A 161 0.53 -5.85 -12.03
C PRO A 161 -0.13 -7.23 -12.05
N ASP A 162 -1.28 -7.33 -12.71
CA ASP A 162 -1.89 -8.60 -13.07
C ASP A 162 -1.06 -9.26 -14.17
N PRO A 163 -0.47 -10.45 -13.93
CA PRO A 163 0.40 -11.10 -14.90
C PRO A 163 -0.34 -11.60 -16.16
N GLU A 164 -1.66 -11.80 -16.09
CA GLU A 164 -2.46 -12.31 -17.22
C GLU A 164 -2.93 -11.19 -18.14
N THR A 165 -3.44 -10.11 -17.55
CA THR A 165 -4.08 -9.02 -18.29
C THR A 165 -3.16 -7.81 -18.49
N GLY A 166 -2.11 -7.69 -17.67
CA GLY A 166 -1.33 -6.48 -17.53
C GLY A 166 -2.06 -5.36 -16.81
N ALA A 167 -3.30 -5.53 -16.34
CA ALA A 167 -3.98 -4.50 -15.56
C ALA A 167 -3.19 -4.19 -14.28
N LEU A 168 -3.20 -2.93 -13.84
CA LEU A 168 -2.56 -2.57 -12.57
C LEU A 168 -3.59 -2.59 -11.46
N TRP A 169 -3.22 -3.20 -10.35
CA TRP A 169 -3.97 -3.10 -9.12
C TRP A 169 -3.24 -2.20 -8.13
N VAL A 170 -3.94 -1.20 -7.62
CA VAL A 170 -3.41 -0.20 -6.70
C VAL A 170 -4.16 -0.29 -5.39
N GLY A 171 -3.44 -0.67 -4.34
CA GLY A 171 -3.95 -0.59 -2.97
C GLY A 171 -3.53 0.72 -2.33
N LEU A 172 -4.48 1.64 -2.12
CA LEU A 172 -4.25 2.99 -1.59
C LEU A 172 -4.77 3.11 -0.15
N THR A 173 -3.90 3.51 0.76
CA THR A 173 -4.28 3.96 2.11
C THR A 173 -4.37 5.48 2.13
N ALA A 174 -5.59 6.00 2.25
CA ALA A 174 -5.88 7.43 2.26
C ALA A 174 -5.66 8.00 3.67
N LEU A 175 -4.62 8.82 3.84
CA LEU A 175 -4.39 9.55 5.09
C LEU A 175 -5.21 10.85 5.12
N ALA A 176 -5.37 11.49 3.96
CA ALA A 176 -6.34 12.56 3.76
C ALA A 176 -7.75 11.95 3.64
N THR A 177 -8.53 12.06 4.71
CA THR A 177 -9.81 11.33 4.86
C THR A 177 -10.99 11.96 4.12
N ASN A 178 -10.81 13.17 3.58
CA ASN A 178 -11.89 13.99 3.01
C ASN A 178 -11.66 14.36 1.53
N LEU A 179 -10.93 13.51 0.81
CA LEU A 179 -10.78 13.55 -0.65
C LEU A 179 -11.69 12.52 -1.31
N GLU A 180 -12.36 12.93 -2.38
CA GLU A 180 -13.22 12.04 -3.18
C GLU A 180 -12.39 11.05 -3.98
N VAL A 181 -12.99 9.90 -4.31
CA VAL A 181 -12.35 8.83 -5.10
C VAL A 181 -11.79 9.35 -6.42
N GLU A 182 -12.54 10.17 -7.15
CA GLU A 182 -12.11 10.72 -8.44
C GLU A 182 -10.88 11.64 -8.29
N THR A 183 -10.67 12.22 -7.10
CA THR A 183 -9.47 13.01 -6.82
C THR A 183 -8.25 12.10 -6.68
N TRP A 184 -8.39 10.96 -5.99
CA TRP A 184 -7.33 9.96 -5.88
C TRP A 184 -6.96 9.36 -7.23
N GLU A 185 -7.94 9.05 -8.08
CA GLU A 185 -7.70 8.59 -9.45
C GLU A 185 -6.88 9.59 -10.27
N LYS A 186 -7.23 10.89 -10.20
CA LYS A 186 -6.47 11.97 -10.86
C LYS A 186 -5.03 12.04 -10.35
N VAL A 187 -4.83 11.94 -9.03
CA VAL A 187 -3.50 11.93 -8.40
C VAL A 187 -2.67 10.76 -8.89
N LEU A 188 -3.18 9.53 -8.82
CA LEU A 188 -2.44 8.34 -9.27
C LEU A 188 -2.12 8.40 -10.77
N ARG A 189 -3.09 8.82 -11.60
CA ARG A 189 -2.89 8.95 -13.04
C ARG A 189 -1.81 9.97 -13.38
N LYS A 190 -1.84 11.16 -12.76
CA LYS A 190 -0.94 12.26 -13.12
C LYS A 190 0.42 12.22 -12.43
N SER A 191 0.48 11.75 -11.19
CA SER A 191 1.70 11.80 -10.39
C SER A 191 2.50 10.50 -10.41
N TYR A 192 1.85 9.35 -10.56
CA TYR A 192 2.53 8.06 -10.68
C TYR A 192 2.58 7.58 -12.12
N LEU A 193 1.43 7.27 -12.71
CA LEU A 193 1.35 6.57 -14.02
C LEU A 193 1.98 7.40 -15.15
N GLY A 194 1.59 8.66 -15.30
CA GLY A 194 2.14 9.53 -16.34
C GLY A 194 3.65 9.82 -16.21
N VAL A 195 4.24 9.66 -15.02
CA VAL A 195 5.66 9.94 -14.77
C VAL A 195 6.52 8.67 -14.82
N HIS A 196 6.06 7.58 -14.23
CA HIS A 196 6.85 6.37 -13.99
C HIS A 196 6.53 5.23 -14.96
N ARG A 197 5.31 5.20 -15.50
CA ARG A 197 4.82 4.10 -16.36
C ARG A 197 4.53 4.52 -17.80
N GLY A 198 4.38 5.82 -18.06
CA GLY A 198 3.93 6.32 -19.36
C GLY A 198 2.46 6.00 -19.64
N ASP A 199 1.89 6.64 -20.67
CA ASP A 199 0.45 6.55 -20.97
C ASP A 199 0.04 5.26 -21.72
N GLU A 200 0.99 4.39 -22.12
CA GLU A 200 0.74 3.34 -23.13
C GLU A 200 0.87 1.87 -22.66
N GLU A 201 1.31 1.56 -21.44
CA GLU A 201 1.59 0.15 -21.07
C GLU A 201 0.42 -0.60 -20.40
N PHE A 202 -0.54 0.10 -19.79
CA PHE A 202 -1.60 -0.53 -19.01
C PHE A 202 -2.98 0.01 -19.40
N GLY A 203 -3.82 -0.83 -19.99
CA GLY A 203 -5.16 -0.42 -20.46
C GLY A 203 -6.19 -0.22 -19.33
N TRP A 204 -5.90 -0.68 -18.10
CA TRP A 204 -6.86 -0.68 -17.00
C TRP A 204 -6.18 -0.63 -15.64
N VAL A 205 -6.77 0.12 -14.70
CA VAL A 205 -6.32 0.19 -13.30
C VAL A 205 -7.52 -0.08 -12.38
N ALA A 206 -7.33 -1.00 -11.44
CA ALA A 206 -8.22 -1.19 -10.30
C ALA A 206 -7.62 -0.52 -9.07
N LEU A 207 -8.35 0.41 -8.47
CA LEU A 207 -7.99 1.14 -7.26
C LEU A 207 -8.84 0.64 -6.09
N GLU A 208 -8.20 0.00 -5.12
CA GLU A 208 -8.82 -0.27 -3.82
C GLU A 208 -8.41 0.83 -2.84
N ILE A 209 -9.40 1.57 -2.34
CA ILE A 209 -9.18 2.57 -1.29
C ILE A 209 -9.47 1.93 0.06
N PHE A 210 -8.47 1.90 0.92
CA PHE A 210 -8.59 1.48 2.31
C PHE A 210 -9.13 2.66 3.13
N GLY A 211 -10.29 2.44 3.75
CA GLY A 211 -10.96 3.39 4.65
C GLY A 211 -12.39 2.97 5.03
N PRO A 212 -13.13 3.78 5.80
CA PRO A 212 -14.48 3.45 6.30
C PRO A 212 -15.52 3.19 5.21
N GLU A 213 -15.32 3.78 4.03
CA GLU A 213 -16.19 3.63 2.85
C GLU A 213 -15.53 2.77 1.76
N GLY A 214 -14.52 1.97 2.14
CA GLY A 214 -13.63 1.26 1.23
C GLY A 214 -14.35 0.61 0.05
N ALA A 215 -13.91 0.98 -1.15
CA ALA A 215 -14.51 0.57 -2.40
C ALA A 215 -13.41 0.31 -3.44
N THR A 216 -13.64 -0.69 -4.27
CA THR A 216 -12.83 -0.94 -5.47
C THR A 216 -13.43 -0.16 -6.62
N HIS A 217 -12.60 0.68 -7.25
CA HIS A 217 -12.95 1.48 -8.41
C HIS A 217 -12.06 1.10 -9.58
N GLU A 218 -12.60 1.18 -10.77
CA GLU A 218 -11.89 0.80 -11.99
C GLU A 218 -11.87 1.96 -12.97
N PHE A 219 -10.70 2.27 -13.53
CA PHE A 219 -10.55 3.33 -14.52
C PHE A 219 -9.55 2.99 -15.62
N ASN A 220 -9.81 3.50 -16.82
CA ASN A 220 -8.97 3.31 -18.00
C ASN A 220 -7.94 4.43 -18.12
N VAL A 221 -6.66 4.08 -18.30
CA VAL A 221 -5.55 5.04 -18.42
C VAL A 221 -5.43 5.62 -19.84
N ALA A 222 -5.92 4.91 -20.85
CA ALA A 222 -5.79 5.24 -22.28
C ALA A 222 -6.86 6.22 -22.82
N GLU A 223 -7.65 6.85 -21.94
CA GLU A 223 -8.62 7.91 -22.31
C GLU A 223 -8.06 9.33 -22.18
#